data_AF-A0A6J5EJI5-F1
#
_entry.id   AF-A0A6J5EJI5-F1
#
_cell.length_a   1.000
_cell.length_b   1.000
_cell.length_c   1.000
_cell.angle_alpha   90.00
_cell.angle_beta   90.00
_cell.angle_gamma   90.00
#
_symmetry.space_group_name_H-M   'P 1'
#
loop_
_entity.id
_entity.type
_entity.pdbx_description
1 polymer ?
#
loop_
_entity_poly.entity_id
_entity_poly.type
_entity_poly.pdbx_seq_one_letter_code
_entity_poly.pdbx_strand_id
1 'polypeptide(L)'
;MLLKKAVLIIFVLLFSPLVRAYSDFPESVRAWQIKDGCYIKFMKDEYPAERGLSYPLYDILVKWNCENGEFATIDRYDVEGASPEIVTVLFWKKRSLAVLVKWSINSHAADFQGDFYKVYVYRYVPSKAGNQFRKEESIMKKFGEGWDGEWVGKNAVRYDFKDAASIKKRLNELGYLK
;
A
#
# COMPACT_ATOMS: atom_id res chain seq x y z
N MET A 1 -60.15 -20.83 -33.52
CA MET A 1 -58.84 -21.48 -33.74
C MET A 1 -58.08 -20.62 -34.74
N LEU A 2 -56.88 -20.08 -34.54
CA LEU A 2 -55.81 -20.30 -33.57
C LEU A 2 -55.03 -18.98 -33.48
N LEU A 3 -54.82 -18.47 -32.26
CA LEU A 3 -54.00 -17.29 -31.98
C LEU A 3 -52.52 -17.73 -32.01
N LYS A 4 -51.77 -17.44 -33.08
CA LYS A 4 -50.31 -17.66 -33.12
C LYS A 4 -49.62 -16.47 -32.46
N LYS A 5 -49.27 -16.62 -31.18
CA LYS A 5 -48.37 -15.70 -30.46
C LYS A 5 -46.94 -15.95 -30.95
N ALA A 6 -46.35 -14.96 -31.61
CA ALA A 6 -44.91 -14.97 -31.90
C ALA A 6 -44.16 -14.54 -30.63
N VAL A 7 -43.34 -15.43 -30.10
CA VAL A 7 -42.47 -15.17 -28.94
C VAL A 7 -41.16 -14.61 -29.48
N LEU A 8 -40.89 -13.33 -29.20
CA LEU A 8 -39.63 -12.68 -29.50
C LEU A 8 -38.65 -13.00 -28.36
N ILE A 9 -37.73 -13.94 -28.58
CA ILE A 9 -36.67 -14.25 -27.62
C ILE A 9 -35.55 -13.22 -27.80
N ILE A 10 -35.50 -12.23 -26.91
CA ILE A 10 -34.41 -11.26 -26.83
C ILE A 10 -33.25 -11.94 -26.10
N PHE A 11 -32.23 -12.34 -26.86
CA PHE A 11 -30.98 -12.88 -26.34
C PHE A 11 -30.15 -11.70 -25.79
N VAL A 12 -30.28 -11.41 -24.49
CA VAL A 12 -29.43 -10.43 -23.81
C VAL A 12 -28.04 -11.05 -23.67
N LEU A 13 -27.13 -10.68 -24.56
CA LEU A 13 -25.70 -10.93 -24.39
C LEU A 13 -25.24 -10.18 -23.14
N LEU A 14 -25.16 -10.89 -22.03
CA LEU A 14 -24.48 -10.47 -20.81
C LEU A 14 -23.00 -10.30 -21.15
N PHE A 15 -22.62 -9.11 -21.60
CA PHE A 15 -21.25 -8.65 -21.49
C PHE A 15 -20.94 -8.56 -20.00
N SER A 16 -20.37 -9.62 -19.44
CA SER A 16 -19.70 -9.53 -18.15
C SER A 16 -18.58 -8.50 -18.33
N PRO A 17 -18.62 -7.32 -17.67
CA PRO A 17 -17.40 -6.55 -17.58
C PRO A 17 -16.41 -7.44 -16.86
N LEU A 18 -15.27 -7.70 -17.51
CA LEU A 18 -14.09 -8.21 -16.83
C LEU A 18 -13.81 -7.21 -15.69
N VAL A 19 -14.26 -7.54 -14.49
CA VAL A 19 -13.88 -6.84 -13.28
C VAL A 19 -12.43 -7.22 -13.04
N ARG A 20 -11.53 -6.52 -13.74
CA ARG A 20 -10.10 -6.55 -13.44
C ARG A 20 -9.93 -5.63 -12.25
N ALA A 21 -10.07 -6.17 -11.04
CA ALA A 21 -9.68 -5.49 -9.82
C ALA A 21 -8.15 -5.38 -9.82
N TYR A 22 -7.63 -4.41 -10.55
CA TYR A 22 -6.23 -4.02 -10.46
C TYR A 22 -6.17 -2.85 -9.49
N SER A 23 -6.05 -3.17 -8.20
CA SER A 23 -5.81 -2.18 -7.15
C SER A 23 -4.34 -1.78 -7.19
N ASP A 24 -3.87 -1.19 -8.28
CA ASP A 24 -2.56 -0.53 -8.24
C ASP A 24 -2.74 0.84 -7.57
N PHE A 25 -2.17 0.96 -6.37
CA PHE A 25 -1.91 2.25 -5.77
C PHE A 25 -1.04 3.09 -6.72
N PRO A 26 -1.25 4.41 -6.84
CA PRO A 26 -0.54 5.20 -7.84
C PRO A 26 0.98 5.11 -7.65
N GLU A 27 1.70 4.96 -8.77
CA GLU A 27 3.18 4.92 -8.81
C GLU A 27 3.81 6.19 -8.20
N SER A 28 3.06 7.29 -8.12
CA SER A 28 3.52 8.50 -7.46
C SER A 28 2.39 9.27 -6.77
N VAL A 29 2.76 9.99 -5.71
CA VAL A 29 1.86 10.85 -4.92
C VAL A 29 2.49 12.22 -4.77
N ARG A 30 1.77 13.27 -5.17
CA ARG A 30 2.22 14.66 -5.00
C ARG A 30 2.42 14.99 -3.52
N ALA A 31 3.55 15.61 -3.20
CA ALA A 31 3.96 15.94 -1.84
C ALA A 31 4.00 17.46 -1.61
N TRP A 32 3.09 18.21 -2.27
CA TRP A 32 2.93 19.67 -2.12
C TRP A 32 2.72 20.10 -0.66
N GLN A 33 2.18 19.21 0.18
CA GLN A 33 2.06 19.46 1.60
C GLN A 33 3.43 19.62 2.29
N ILE A 34 4.49 18.96 1.81
CA ILE A 34 5.88 19.08 2.31
C ILE A 34 6.64 20.15 1.52
N LYS A 35 6.64 20.05 0.19
CA LYS A 35 7.36 20.98 -0.70
C LYS A 35 6.70 20.97 -2.08
N ASP A 36 6.38 22.16 -2.58
CA ASP A 36 5.78 22.33 -3.90
C ASP A 36 6.71 21.83 -5.01
N GLY A 37 6.13 21.26 -6.07
CA GLY A 37 6.86 20.67 -7.19
C GLY A 37 7.54 19.33 -6.87
N CYS A 38 7.24 18.70 -5.73
CA CYS A 38 7.81 17.43 -5.33
C CYS A 38 6.77 16.32 -5.14
N TYR A 39 7.19 15.07 -5.29
CA TYR A 39 6.37 13.88 -5.20
C TYR A 39 7.14 12.70 -4.62
N ILE A 40 6.39 11.78 -4.02
CA ILE A 40 6.87 10.45 -3.60
C ILE A 40 6.63 9.50 -4.76
N LYS A 41 7.66 8.78 -5.19
CA LYS A 41 7.58 7.75 -6.23
C LYS A 41 7.81 6.38 -5.60
N PHE A 42 6.99 5.42 -5.97
CA PHE A 42 7.08 4.02 -5.59
C PHE A 42 7.51 3.21 -6.82
N MET A 43 8.70 2.64 -6.80
CA MET A 43 9.26 1.88 -7.91
C MET A 43 9.39 0.41 -7.52
N LYS A 44 8.84 -0.49 -8.33
CA LYS A 44 9.06 -1.93 -8.17
C LYS A 44 10.52 -2.26 -8.53
N ASP A 45 11.20 -2.98 -7.65
CA ASP A 45 12.56 -3.49 -7.82
C ASP A 45 12.47 -5.02 -7.89
N GLU A 46 12.29 -5.52 -9.12
CA GLU A 46 12.00 -6.94 -9.39
C GLU A 46 13.23 -7.82 -9.16
N TYR A 47 13.02 -8.99 -8.55
CA TYR A 47 14.06 -10.00 -8.42
C TYR A 47 14.27 -10.71 -9.77
N PRO A 48 15.50 -11.12 -10.12
CA PRO A 48 15.76 -11.90 -11.33
C PRO A 48 14.91 -13.17 -11.37
N ALA A 49 14.39 -13.52 -12.55
CA ALA A 49 13.46 -14.64 -12.77
C ALA A 49 14.03 -16.03 -12.44
N GLU A 50 15.30 -16.14 -12.06
CA GLU A 50 16.02 -17.41 -11.87
C GLU A 50 15.65 -18.19 -10.61
N ARG A 51 14.78 -17.67 -9.73
CA ARG A 51 14.45 -18.33 -8.44
C ARG A 51 13.33 -19.36 -8.48
N GLY A 52 12.81 -19.73 -9.65
CA GLY A 52 11.81 -20.81 -9.75
C GLY A 52 10.49 -20.57 -8.99
N LEU A 53 10.19 -19.31 -8.65
CA LEU A 53 8.91 -18.92 -8.06
C LEU A 53 7.86 -18.75 -9.16
N SER A 54 6.61 -19.11 -8.87
CA SER A 54 5.50 -19.03 -9.81
C SER A 54 5.07 -17.59 -10.16
N TYR A 55 5.53 -16.60 -9.38
CA TYR A 55 5.32 -15.17 -9.60
C TYR A 55 6.60 -14.38 -9.32
N PRO A 56 6.92 -13.35 -10.13
CA PRO A 56 8.07 -12.49 -9.87
C PRO A 56 7.79 -11.66 -8.61
N LEU A 57 8.60 -11.89 -7.59
CA LEU A 57 8.62 -11.03 -6.42
C LEU A 57 9.38 -9.75 -6.75
N TYR A 58 9.01 -8.68 -6.06
CA TYR A 58 9.63 -7.37 -6.12
C TYR A 58 9.57 -6.69 -4.76
N ASP A 59 10.56 -5.85 -4.51
CA ASP A 59 10.54 -4.87 -3.43
C ASP A 59 9.96 -3.54 -3.95
N ILE A 60 9.63 -2.62 -3.05
CA ILE A 60 9.27 -1.25 -3.43
C ILE A 60 10.34 -0.27 -2.94
N LEU A 61 10.99 0.41 -3.88
CA LEU A 61 11.86 1.55 -3.61
C LEU A 61 11.02 2.83 -3.50
N VAL A 62 11.13 3.52 -2.37
CA VAL A 62 10.45 4.79 -2.11
C VAL A 62 11.42 5.92 -2.37
N LYS A 63 11.07 6.82 -3.29
CA LYS A 63 11.94 7.92 -3.70
C LYS A 63 11.24 9.27 -3.59
N TRP A 64 11.96 10.25 -3.07
CA TRP A 64 11.66 11.67 -3.21
C TRP A 64 12.15 12.16 -4.57
N ASN A 65 11.31 12.89 -5.30
CA ASN A 65 11.67 13.52 -6.56
C ASN A 65 11.00 14.90 -6.64
N CYS A 66 11.71 15.86 -7.21
CA CYS A 66 11.20 17.20 -7.47
C CYS A 66 11.46 17.62 -8.91
N GLU A 67 10.62 18.53 -9.43
CA GLU A 67 10.73 19.08 -10.79
C GLU A 67 12.05 19.83 -11.04
N ASN A 68 12.69 20.33 -9.99
CA ASN A 68 14.00 20.99 -10.05
C ASN A 68 15.19 20.00 -10.13
N GLY A 69 14.94 18.70 -10.23
CA GLY A 69 15.96 17.65 -10.31
C GLY A 69 16.48 17.16 -8.95
N GLU A 70 15.96 17.66 -7.83
CA GLU A 70 16.25 17.11 -6.51
C GLU A 70 15.65 15.72 -6.36
N PHE A 71 16.47 14.75 -5.93
CA PHE A 71 16.04 13.37 -5.71
C PHE A 71 16.71 12.77 -4.48
N ALA A 72 16.02 11.86 -3.80
CA ALA A 72 16.58 11.06 -2.70
C ALA A 72 15.85 9.72 -2.57
N THR A 73 16.56 8.67 -2.17
CA THR A 73 15.93 7.43 -1.69
C THR A 73 15.46 7.63 -0.26
N ILE A 74 14.17 7.41 0.00
CA ILE A 74 13.56 7.50 1.33
C ILE A 74 13.73 6.17 2.07
N ASP A 75 13.34 5.08 1.41
CA ASP A 75 13.33 3.72 2.00
C ASP A 75 13.21 2.63 0.93
N ARG A 76 13.29 1.37 1.39
CA ARG A 76 12.93 0.17 0.64
C ARG A 76 11.95 -0.65 1.48
N TYR A 77 10.89 -1.13 0.85
CA TYR A 77 9.98 -2.12 1.43
C TYR A 77 10.30 -3.46 0.82
N ASP A 78 10.82 -4.35 1.65
CA ASP A 78 11.26 -5.67 1.22
C ASP A 78 10.10 -6.66 1.15
N VAL A 79 10.30 -7.75 0.41
CA VAL A 79 9.43 -8.92 0.43
C VAL A 79 9.34 -9.51 1.84
N GLU A 80 8.10 -9.71 2.31
CA GLU A 80 7.76 -10.37 3.57
C GLU A 80 6.72 -11.47 3.28
N GLY A 81 7.19 -12.61 2.75
CA GLY A 81 6.33 -13.71 2.27
C GLY A 81 5.59 -13.44 0.95
N ALA A 82 5.31 -12.17 0.64
CA ALA A 82 4.77 -11.69 -0.62
C ALA A 82 5.48 -10.39 -1.05
N SER A 83 5.11 -9.81 -2.20
CA SER A 83 5.51 -8.45 -2.52
C SER A 83 4.72 -7.42 -1.72
N PRO A 84 5.34 -6.30 -1.32
CA PRO A 84 4.65 -5.22 -0.64
C PRO A 84 3.68 -4.50 -1.59
N GLU A 85 2.58 -4.03 -1.01
CA GLU A 85 1.56 -3.19 -1.64
C GLU A 85 1.41 -1.89 -0.82
N ILE A 86 1.43 -0.74 -1.48
CA ILE A 86 1.15 0.53 -0.81
C ILE A 86 -0.36 0.68 -0.67
N VAL A 87 -0.87 0.77 0.56
CA VAL A 87 -2.31 0.91 0.81
C VAL A 87 -2.69 2.39 0.90
N THR A 88 -1.89 3.18 1.61
CA THR A 88 -2.15 4.61 1.75
C THR A 88 -0.89 5.42 2.05
N VAL A 89 -0.94 6.69 1.67
CA VAL A 89 0.09 7.69 1.92
C VAL A 89 -0.57 8.91 2.56
N LEU A 90 -0.01 9.36 3.68
CA LEU A 90 -0.52 10.49 4.45
C LEU A 90 0.56 11.52 4.69
N PHE A 91 0.21 12.79 4.59
CA PHE A 91 1.08 13.90 4.94
C PHE A 91 0.46 14.75 6.07
N TRP A 92 1.30 15.24 6.98
CA TRP A 92 0.88 16.21 7.99
C TRP A 92 2.01 17.16 8.39
N LYS A 93 1.65 18.25 9.08
CA LYS A 93 2.57 19.26 9.64
C LYS A 93 3.62 19.81 8.67
N LYS A 94 3.31 19.77 7.38
CA LYS A 94 4.18 20.17 6.27
C LYS A 94 5.57 19.52 6.22
N ARG A 95 5.76 18.40 6.91
CA ARG A 95 7.08 17.74 6.99
C ARG A 95 7.02 16.25 7.29
N SER A 96 5.84 15.69 7.49
CA SER A 96 5.71 14.32 7.92
C SER A 96 4.97 13.50 6.88
N LEU A 97 5.41 12.27 6.71
CA LEU A 97 4.93 11.29 5.75
C LEU A 97 4.67 9.99 6.51
N ALA A 98 3.51 9.38 6.29
CA ALA A 98 3.24 8.00 6.70
C ALA A 98 2.83 7.19 5.48
N VAL A 99 3.35 5.98 5.40
CA VAL A 99 3.05 5.01 4.35
C VAL A 99 2.58 3.73 5.02
N LEU A 100 1.37 3.29 4.68
CA LEU A 100 0.87 1.98 5.07
C LEU A 100 1.23 0.99 3.98
N VAL A 101 1.94 -0.06 4.37
CA VAL A 101 2.35 -1.15 3.49
C VAL A 101 1.68 -2.43 3.94
N LYS A 102 1.29 -3.25 2.96
CA LYS A 102 0.62 -4.53 3.16
C LYS A 102 1.32 -5.61 2.35
N TRP A 103 1.36 -6.82 2.89
CA TRP A 103 1.79 -8.02 2.19
C TRP A 103 0.66 -9.03 2.20
N SER A 104 0.11 -9.33 1.02
CA SER A 104 -1.00 -10.27 0.85
C SER A 104 -0.47 -11.71 0.92
N ILE A 105 -0.70 -12.40 2.03
CA ILE A 105 -0.13 -13.72 2.32
C ILE A 105 -1.23 -14.77 2.20
N ASN A 106 -1.06 -15.63 1.20
CA ASN A 106 -1.87 -16.82 1.02
C ASN A 106 -0.94 -18.03 0.99
N SER A 107 -0.64 -18.57 2.17
CA SER A 107 0.28 -19.70 2.30
C SER A 107 -0.44 -20.87 2.95
N HIS A 108 -0.73 -21.88 2.12
CA HIS A 108 -1.18 -23.18 2.60
C HIS A 108 -0.18 -23.85 3.54
N ALA A 109 1.12 -23.55 3.41
CA ALA A 109 2.16 -24.10 4.28
C ALA A 109 2.20 -23.43 5.67
N ALA A 110 1.72 -22.18 5.77
CA ALA A 110 1.65 -21.45 7.03
C ALA A 110 0.28 -21.55 7.71
N ASP A 111 -0.65 -22.32 7.14
CA ASP A 111 -2.04 -22.39 7.60
C ASP A 111 -2.65 -21.00 7.84
N PHE A 112 -2.29 -20.01 7.01
CA PHE A 112 -2.74 -18.63 7.17
C PHE A 112 -3.16 -18.02 5.83
N GLN A 113 -4.30 -17.34 5.87
CA GLN A 113 -4.80 -16.52 4.79
C GLN A 113 -5.13 -15.13 5.32
N GLY A 114 -4.45 -14.12 4.79
CA GLY A 114 -4.68 -12.74 5.19
C GLY A 114 -3.56 -11.82 4.77
N ASP A 115 -3.44 -10.72 5.49
CA ASP A 115 -2.55 -9.62 5.19
C ASP A 115 -1.64 -9.34 6.39
N PHE A 116 -0.37 -9.09 6.12
CA PHE A 116 0.54 -8.48 7.10
C PHE A 116 0.65 -6.99 6.81
N TYR A 117 0.58 -6.15 7.84
CA TYR A 117 0.58 -4.69 7.72
C TYR A 117 1.71 -4.04 8.52
N LYS A 118 2.25 -2.95 7.97
CA LYS A 118 3.22 -2.09 8.66
C LYS A 118 3.07 -0.63 8.27
N VAL A 119 3.10 0.25 9.28
CA VAL A 119 3.09 1.70 9.08
C VAL A 119 4.52 2.23 9.19
N TYR A 120 5.01 2.82 8.11
CA TYR A 120 6.28 3.53 8.08
C TYR A 120 6.03 5.03 8.24
N VAL A 121 6.81 5.69 9.10
CA VAL A 121 6.65 7.11 9.38
C VAL A 121 7.98 7.81 9.20
N TYR A 122 7.97 8.91 8.45
CA TYR A 122 9.15 9.70 8.12
C TYR A 122 8.93 11.18 8.43
N ARG A 123 10.03 11.85 8.75
CA ARG A 123 10.12 13.31 8.85
C ARG A 123 11.08 13.84 7.80
N TYR A 124 10.59 14.75 6.98
CA TYR A 124 11.38 15.57 6.09
C TYR A 124 12.24 16.55 6.91
N VAL A 125 13.54 16.51 6.67
CA VAL A 125 14.54 17.40 7.23
C VAL A 125 15.25 18.06 6.06
N PRO A 126 15.03 19.37 5.82
CA PRO A 126 15.70 20.08 4.75
C PRO A 126 17.22 19.92 4.91
N SER A 127 17.86 19.32 3.91
CA SER A 127 19.31 19.18 3.87
C SER A 127 19.82 19.45 2.46
N LYS A 128 21.00 20.09 2.38
CA LYS A 128 21.75 20.27 1.13
C LYS A 128 22.61 19.04 0.77
N ALA A 129 22.79 18.09 1.70
CA ALA A 129 23.53 16.85 1.49
C ALA A 129 22.94 15.70 2.34
N GLY A 130 22.75 14.52 1.74
CA GLY A 130 22.26 13.31 2.40
C GLY A 130 20.75 13.07 2.32
N ASN A 131 20.27 12.03 3.02
CA ASN A 131 18.86 11.64 3.02
C ASN A 131 18.00 12.70 3.73
N GLN A 132 17.04 13.26 3.00
CA GLN A 132 16.14 14.31 3.48
C GLN A 132 15.00 13.76 4.34
N PHE A 133 14.89 12.44 4.49
CA PHE A 133 13.87 11.80 5.29
C PHE A 133 14.50 10.97 6.41
N ARG A 134 13.99 11.14 7.63
CA ARG A 134 14.37 10.34 8.81
C ARG A 134 13.19 9.50 9.27
N LYS A 135 13.43 8.23 9.58
CA LYS A 135 12.42 7.35 10.19
C LYS A 135 12.06 7.86 11.59
N GLU A 136 10.77 7.88 11.89
CA GLU A 136 10.23 8.24 13.19
C GLU A 136 9.81 6.96 13.93
N GLU A 137 10.80 6.16 14.34
CA GLU A 137 10.57 4.85 14.95
C GLU A 137 9.68 4.92 16.21
N SER A 138 9.77 6.00 16.97
CA SER A 138 8.94 6.22 18.15
C SER A 138 7.45 6.29 17.82
N ILE A 139 7.10 6.82 16.64
CA ILE A 139 5.73 6.89 16.13
C ILE A 139 5.34 5.54 15.54
N MET A 140 6.23 4.91 14.75
CA MET A 140 5.98 3.59 14.17
C MET A 140 5.65 2.53 15.24
N LYS A 141 6.36 2.55 16.38
CA LYS A 141 6.08 1.68 17.54
C LYS A 141 4.67 1.84 18.12
N LYS A 142 3.98 2.97 17.88
CA LYS A 142 2.60 3.19 18.35
C LYS A 142 1.54 2.55 17.46
N PHE A 143 1.93 2.15 16.25
CA PHE A 143 1.12 1.36 15.32
C PHE A 143 1.46 -0.12 15.40
N GLY A 144 2.74 -0.44 15.66
CA GLY A 144 3.23 -1.81 15.54
C GLY A 144 3.13 -2.33 14.10
N GLU A 145 3.41 -3.61 13.94
CA GLU A 145 3.16 -4.40 12.74
C GLU A 145 2.25 -5.56 13.13
N GLY A 146 1.46 -6.09 12.20
CA GLY A 146 0.49 -7.11 12.58
C GLY A 146 -0.27 -7.75 11.44
N TRP A 147 -0.87 -8.88 11.79
CA TRP A 147 -1.64 -9.73 10.89
C TRP A 147 -3.13 -9.40 10.96
N ASP A 148 -3.78 -9.44 9.81
CA ASP A 148 -5.23 -9.39 9.66
C ASP A 148 -5.67 -10.54 8.77
N GLY A 149 -6.48 -11.46 9.30
CA GLY A 149 -6.87 -12.66 8.58
C GLY A 149 -7.15 -13.83 9.49
N GLU A 150 -7.09 -15.03 8.93
CA GLU A 150 -7.51 -16.25 9.61
C GLU A 150 -6.42 -17.31 9.54
N TRP A 151 -6.18 -17.95 10.68
CA TRP A 151 -5.36 -19.14 10.78
C TRP A 151 -6.28 -20.36 10.64
N VAL A 152 -5.91 -21.33 9.80
CA VAL A 152 -6.71 -22.55 9.58
C VAL A 152 -6.93 -23.26 10.93
N GLY A 153 -8.20 -23.46 11.28
CA GLY A 153 -8.60 -24.11 12.54
C GLY A 153 -8.42 -23.27 13.82
N LYS A 154 -8.15 -21.97 13.70
CA LYS A 154 -7.96 -21.04 14.83
C LYS A 154 -8.77 -19.76 14.63
N ASN A 155 -8.74 -18.89 15.63
CA ASN A 155 -9.45 -17.61 15.59
C ASN A 155 -8.82 -16.62 14.61
N ALA A 156 -9.67 -15.77 14.03
CA ALA A 156 -9.26 -14.62 13.25
C ALA A 156 -8.36 -13.68 14.08
N VAL A 157 -7.31 -13.17 13.45
CA VAL A 157 -6.47 -12.09 13.96
C VAL A 157 -6.82 -10.81 13.24
N ARG A 158 -6.76 -9.69 13.96
CA ARG A 158 -7.14 -8.39 13.42
C ARG A 158 -6.04 -7.37 13.69
N TYR A 159 -5.69 -6.63 12.65
CA TYR A 159 -4.85 -5.44 12.77
C TYR A 159 -5.72 -4.18 12.71
N ASP A 160 -5.42 -3.21 13.56
CA ASP A 160 -6.29 -2.04 13.76
C ASP A 160 -6.02 -0.89 12.78
N PHE A 161 -4.85 -0.85 12.15
CA PHE A 161 -4.38 0.29 11.34
C PHE A 161 -4.28 -0.05 9.85
N LYS A 162 -5.42 -0.34 9.22
CA LYS A 162 -5.49 -0.88 7.85
C LYS A 162 -5.80 0.15 6.77
N ASP A 163 -6.03 1.40 7.16
CA ASP A 163 -6.41 2.45 6.22
C ASP A 163 -5.99 3.84 6.69
N ALA A 164 -6.23 4.83 5.83
CA ALA A 164 -5.98 6.23 6.14
C ALA A 164 -6.75 6.73 7.38
N ALA A 165 -7.97 6.25 7.61
CA ALA A 165 -8.84 6.76 8.67
C ALA A 165 -8.37 6.32 10.06
N SER A 166 -8.08 5.03 10.21
CA SER A 166 -7.50 4.41 11.41
C SER A 166 -6.14 5.02 11.77
N ILE A 167 -5.26 5.24 10.78
CA ILE A 167 -3.96 5.90 11.01
C ILE A 167 -4.16 7.36 11.44
N LYS A 168 -4.99 8.14 10.74
CA LYS A 168 -5.27 9.54 11.12
C LYS A 168 -5.86 9.64 12.53
N LYS A 169 -6.81 8.78 12.88
CA LYS A 169 -7.41 8.73 14.22
C LYS A 169 -6.32 8.52 15.27
N ARG A 170 -5.45 7.54 15.08
CA ARG A 170 -4.36 7.24 16.01
C ARG A 170 -3.35 8.38 16.12
N LEU A 171 -2.96 9.00 15.01
CA LEU A 171 -2.08 10.17 15.03
C LEU A 171 -2.70 11.35 15.79
N ASN A 172 -4.02 11.54 15.68
CA ASN A 172 -4.73 12.58 16.42
C ASN A 172 -4.76 12.29 17.93
N GLU A 173 -5.07 11.06 18.33
CA GLU A 173 -5.04 10.62 19.75
C GLU A 173 -3.68 10.84 20.39
N LEU A 174 -2.60 10.60 19.63
CA LEU A 174 -1.22 10.81 20.07
C LEU A 174 -0.76 12.28 20.00
N GLY A 175 -1.60 13.20 19.52
CA GLY A 175 -1.28 14.63 19.42
C GLY A 175 -0.39 15.02 18.23
N TYR A 176 -0.18 14.14 17.26
CA TYR A 176 0.65 14.43 16.10
C TYR A 176 -0.04 15.26 15.01
N LEU A 177 -1.37 15.33 14.99
CA LEU A 177 -2.12 16.11 13.99
C LEU A 177 -2.57 17.51 14.46
N LYS A 178 -2.40 17.83 15.75
CA LYS A 178 -2.68 19.17 16.30
C LYS A 178 -1.64 20.19 15.89
#